data_AF-A2D7Q6-F1
#
_entry.id   AF-A2D7Q6-F1
#
_cell.length_a   1.000
_cell.length_b   1.000
_cell.length_c   1.000
_cell.angle_alpha   90.00
_cell.angle_beta   90.00
_cell.angle_gamma   90.00
#
_symmetry.space_group_name_H-M   'P 1'
#
loop_
_entity.id
_entity.type
_entity.pdbx_description
1 polymer ?
#
loop_
_entity_poly.entity_id
_entity_poly.type
_entity_poly.pdbx_seq_one_letter_code
_entity_poly.pdbx_strand_id
1 'polypeptide(L)'
;MSDSSDYYSYGSTDDESGYSSSSYSIRGKYGKRFTKEEDNLLKELAKDKRNKTWKDIAEYLPGRTARQCRDRYNQYLFKDVVKKPWTDEEDMIIVEKYKLYGPHWVKISHFLPGRSGNNIKNRWHNALTKFHGIQHKNPRQERRSKKEKWTEENAQPEECEVIQSVVNNNCQKAYESLADIFQQFDESIFNDFGEFHIF
;
A
#
# COMPACT_ATOMS: atom_id res chain seq x y z
N MET A 1 -30.91 -61.07 26.22
CA MET A 1 -29.46 -61.21 26.00
C MET A 1 -28.98 -59.86 25.50
N SER A 2 -28.65 -58.96 26.45
CA SER A 2 -27.28 -58.50 26.77
C SER A 2 -26.77 -57.51 25.72
N ASP A 3 -26.19 -56.34 26.01
CA ASP A 3 -25.74 -55.70 27.25
C ASP A 3 -25.32 -54.25 26.93
N SER A 4 -25.18 -53.41 27.97
CA SER A 4 -24.26 -52.26 28.14
C SER A 4 -24.41 -51.05 27.17
N SER A 5 -24.82 -49.85 27.62
CA SER A 5 -24.08 -48.90 28.48
C SER A 5 -22.63 -48.69 27.98
N ASP A 6 -22.17 -47.50 27.61
CA ASP A 6 -22.03 -46.37 28.51
C ASP A 6 -22.00 -45.01 27.81
N TYR A 7 -22.59 -44.10 28.55
CA TYR A 7 -22.63 -42.66 28.43
C TYR A 7 -21.25 -42.07 28.75
N TYR A 8 -20.53 -41.55 27.76
CA TYR A 8 -19.35 -40.70 28.02
C TYR A 8 -19.70 -39.22 27.83
N SER A 9 -20.05 -38.62 28.96
CA SER A 9 -20.02 -37.19 29.23
C SER A 9 -18.58 -36.81 29.59
N TYR A 10 -17.89 -36.06 28.72
CA TYR A 10 -16.70 -35.32 29.10
C TYR A 10 -17.04 -33.84 29.16
N GLY A 11 -17.00 -33.30 30.39
CA GLY A 11 -17.25 -31.91 30.70
C GLY A 11 -16.19 -31.00 30.09
N SER A 12 -16.65 -29.95 29.40
CA SER A 12 -15.84 -28.77 29.14
C SER A 12 -15.76 -27.98 30.44
N THR A 13 -14.59 -28.01 31.05
CA THR A 13 -14.19 -27.10 32.11
C THR A 13 -14.25 -25.67 31.61
N ASP A 14 -15.02 -24.85 32.31
CA ASP A 14 -15.00 -23.39 32.21
C ASP A 14 -13.57 -22.90 32.50
N ASP A 15 -12.88 -22.41 31.48
CA ASP A 15 -11.67 -21.61 31.65
C ASP A 15 -11.97 -20.18 31.19
N GLU A 16 -12.29 -19.36 32.21
CA GLU A 16 -12.36 -17.92 32.21
C GLU A 16 -10.99 -17.34 31.81
N SER A 17 -10.76 -17.18 30.51
CA SER A 17 -9.71 -16.28 30.02
C SER A 17 -10.33 -15.26 29.08
N GLY A 18 -10.60 -14.09 29.65
CA GLY A 18 -11.03 -12.89 28.95
C GLY A 18 -9.97 -12.39 27.98
N TYR A 19 -9.89 -12.99 26.80
CA TYR A 19 -9.42 -12.30 25.61
C TYR A 19 -10.65 -11.83 24.86
N SER A 20 -11.09 -10.62 25.20
CA SER A 20 -12.03 -9.83 24.41
C SER A 20 -11.44 -9.69 23.01
N SER A 21 -11.76 -10.67 22.15
CA SER A 21 -11.62 -10.57 20.71
C SER A 21 -12.70 -9.59 20.26
N SER A 22 -12.47 -8.32 20.59
CA SER A 22 -13.07 -7.18 19.93
C SER A 22 -12.66 -7.34 18.48
N SER A 23 -13.56 -8.00 17.75
CA SER A 23 -13.59 -8.04 16.31
C SER A 23 -13.67 -6.59 15.86
N TYR A 24 -12.51 -5.93 15.79
CA TYR A 24 -12.36 -4.66 15.14
C TYR A 24 -12.82 -4.90 13.71
N SER A 25 -14.08 -4.54 13.47
CA SER A 25 -14.64 -4.49 12.14
C SER A 25 -13.79 -3.49 11.37
N ILE A 26 -12.77 -4.02 10.69
CA ILE A 26 -11.86 -3.30 9.80
C ILE A 26 -12.69 -2.48 8.79
N ARG A 27 -13.94 -2.89 8.51
CA ARG A 27 -14.88 -2.21 7.61
C ARG A 27 -15.31 -0.82 8.09
N GLY A 28 -15.23 -0.50 9.39
CA GLY A 28 -15.66 0.80 9.93
C GLY A 28 -14.68 1.96 9.71
N LYS A 29 -13.36 1.70 9.73
CA LYS A 29 -12.34 2.76 9.63
C LYS A 29 -12.03 3.18 8.19
N TYR A 30 -12.12 2.28 7.21
CA TYR A 30 -11.66 2.54 5.84
C TYR A 30 -12.76 2.94 4.84
N GLY A 31 -14.03 2.89 5.23
CA GLY A 31 -15.19 3.15 4.37
C GLY A 31 -15.91 4.50 4.57
N LYS A 32 -15.46 5.34 5.51
CA LYS A 32 -16.13 6.62 5.82
C LYS A 32 -16.11 7.54 4.59
N ARG A 33 -17.24 8.12 4.19
CA ARG A 33 -17.28 9.13 3.11
C ARG A 33 -16.67 10.43 3.59
N PHE A 34 -15.96 11.16 2.71
CA PHE A 34 -15.45 12.49 3.06
C PHE A 34 -16.62 13.46 3.28
N THR A 35 -16.60 14.21 4.38
CA THR A 35 -17.56 15.29 4.63
C THR A 35 -17.16 16.54 3.86
N LYS A 36 -18.09 17.50 3.74
CA LYS A 36 -17.80 18.80 3.09
C LYS A 36 -16.74 19.59 3.86
N GLU A 37 -16.74 19.50 5.19
CA GLU A 37 -15.72 20.12 6.05
C GLU A 37 -14.34 19.51 5.81
N GLU A 38 -14.26 18.18 5.79
CA GLU A 38 -13.01 17.46 5.47
C GLU A 38 -12.50 17.85 4.07
N ASP A 39 -13.40 17.93 3.07
CA ASP A 39 -13.04 18.35 1.71
C ASP A 39 -12.55 19.81 1.64
N ASN A 40 -13.16 20.72 2.39
CA ASN A 40 -12.75 22.13 2.45
C ASN A 40 -11.38 22.26 3.11
N LEU A 41 -11.18 21.60 4.25
CA LEU A 41 -9.89 21.58 4.93
C LEU A 41 -8.80 20.99 4.03
N LEU A 42 -9.08 19.87 3.36
CA LEU A 42 -8.18 19.23 2.42
C LEU A 42 -7.81 20.14 1.24
N LYS A 43 -8.76 20.94 0.73
CA LYS A 43 -8.50 21.95 -0.31
C LYS A 43 -7.60 23.07 0.19
N GLU A 44 -7.90 23.65 1.35
CA GLU A 44 -7.11 24.75 1.90
C GLU A 44 -5.68 24.30 2.19
N LEU A 45 -5.51 23.16 2.87
CA LEU A 45 -4.19 22.61 3.19
C LEU A 45 -3.38 22.25 1.94
N ALA A 46 -4.02 21.83 0.85
CA ALA A 46 -3.36 21.51 -0.40
C ALA A 46 -3.06 22.73 -1.29
N LYS A 47 -3.68 23.90 -1.04
CA LYS A 47 -3.31 25.17 -1.72
C LYS A 47 -1.96 25.70 -1.22
N ASP A 48 -1.64 25.44 0.04
CA ASP A 48 -0.38 25.85 0.64
C ASP A 48 0.80 25.09 0.01
N LYS A 49 1.42 25.69 -1.00
CA LYS A 49 2.61 25.16 -1.69
C LYS A 49 3.87 25.11 -0.84
N ARG A 50 3.80 25.41 0.47
CA ARG A 50 4.95 25.41 1.40
C ARG A 50 5.38 23.98 1.80
N ASN A 51 5.39 23.05 0.84
CA ASN A 51 5.83 21.67 0.99
C ASN A 51 5.12 20.85 2.09
N LYS A 52 3.82 21.03 2.28
CA LYS A 52 3.02 20.11 3.11
C LYS A 52 2.88 18.78 2.37
N THR A 53 3.48 17.72 2.91
CA THR A 53 3.30 16.37 2.39
C THR A 53 1.89 15.88 2.71
N TRP A 54 1.40 14.87 1.99
CA TRP A 54 0.10 14.25 2.29
C TRP A 54 0.03 13.63 3.70
N LYS A 55 1.19 13.34 4.31
CA LYS A 55 1.28 12.88 5.71
C LYS A 55 0.90 14.02 6.64
N ASP A 56 1.54 15.16 6.48
CA ASP A 56 1.28 16.37 7.28
C ASP A 56 -0.19 16.80 7.14
N ILE A 57 -0.75 16.74 5.94
CA ILE A 57 -2.18 17.04 5.71
C ILE A 57 -3.10 16.06 6.46
N ALA A 58 -2.72 14.78 6.55
CA ALA A 58 -3.54 13.77 7.22
C ALA A 58 -3.59 13.94 8.75
N GLU A 59 -2.61 14.60 9.36
CA GLU A 59 -2.63 14.91 10.81
C GLU A 59 -3.80 15.80 11.20
N TYR A 60 -4.24 16.67 10.29
CA TYR A 60 -5.40 17.54 10.47
C TYR A 60 -6.75 16.84 10.18
N LEU A 61 -6.73 15.59 9.69
CA LEU A 61 -7.91 14.83 9.30
C LEU A 61 -7.97 13.50 10.07
N PRO A 62 -8.44 13.51 11.34
CA PRO A 62 -8.43 12.32 12.18
C PRO A 62 -9.25 11.19 11.55
N GLY A 63 -8.66 9.99 11.52
CA GLY A 63 -9.28 8.82 10.87
C GLY A 63 -9.13 8.78 9.35
N ARG A 64 -8.38 9.70 8.74
CA ARG A 64 -7.97 9.65 7.33
C ARG A 64 -6.49 9.35 7.21
N THR A 65 -6.16 8.53 6.22
CA THR A 65 -4.77 8.25 5.85
C THR A 65 -4.29 9.23 4.79
N ALA A 66 -2.99 9.51 4.75
CA ALA A 66 -2.35 10.32 3.70
C ALA A 66 -2.73 9.87 2.28
N ARG A 67 -2.84 8.55 2.07
CA ARG A 67 -3.29 7.98 0.80
C ARG A 67 -4.72 8.39 0.45
N GLN A 68 -5.65 8.29 1.40
CA GLN A 68 -7.04 8.69 1.20
C GLN A 68 -7.13 10.20 0.90
N CYS A 69 -6.39 11.03 1.62
CA CYS A 69 -6.36 12.48 1.40
C CYS A 69 -5.87 12.80 -0.02
N ARG A 70 -4.74 12.23 -0.43
CA ARG A 70 -4.21 12.39 -1.80
C ARG A 70 -5.20 11.92 -2.85
N ASP A 71 -5.73 10.72 -2.70
CA ASP A 71 -6.62 10.12 -3.68
C ASP A 71 -7.93 10.93 -3.78
N ARG A 72 -8.47 11.40 -2.65
CA ARG A 72 -9.65 12.29 -2.60
C ARG A 72 -9.38 13.61 -3.33
N TYR A 73 -8.24 14.24 -3.04
CA TYR A 73 -7.88 15.52 -3.65
C TYR A 73 -7.72 15.39 -5.16
N ASN A 74 -6.87 14.45 -5.61
CA ASN A 74 -6.55 14.28 -7.02
C ASN A 74 -7.75 13.83 -7.86
N GLN A 75 -8.68 13.06 -7.29
CA GLN A 75 -9.84 12.54 -8.03
C GLN A 75 -11.04 13.50 -8.05
N TYR A 76 -11.21 14.36 -7.03
CA TYR A 76 -12.46 15.09 -6.85
C TYR A 76 -12.33 16.57 -6.48
N LEU A 77 -11.24 16.99 -5.82
CA LEU A 77 -11.12 18.34 -5.27
C LEU A 77 -10.16 19.23 -6.03
N PHE A 78 -9.22 18.65 -6.77
CA PHE A 78 -8.26 19.38 -7.57
C PHE A 78 -8.99 20.24 -8.61
N LYS A 79 -8.58 21.50 -8.71
CA LYS A 79 -9.22 22.59 -9.48
C LYS A 79 -9.47 22.25 -10.95
N ASP A 80 -8.66 21.37 -11.53
CA ASP A 80 -8.80 21.02 -12.94
C ASP A 80 -9.89 19.96 -13.15
N VAL A 81 -10.42 19.28 -12.12
CA VAL A 81 -11.47 18.25 -12.33
C VAL A 81 -12.81 18.90 -12.69
N VAL A 82 -13.14 18.87 -13.98
CA VAL A 82 -14.32 19.50 -14.56
C VAL A 82 -15.56 18.61 -14.36
N LYS A 83 -16.61 19.19 -13.77
CA LYS A 83 -17.95 18.56 -13.58
C LYS A 83 -18.90 18.82 -14.77
N LYS A 84 -18.37 18.84 -16.00
CA LYS A 84 -19.18 19.02 -17.21
C LYS A 84 -19.68 17.67 -17.73
N PRO A 85 -20.81 17.63 -18.45
CA PRO A 85 -21.21 16.44 -19.20
C PRO A 85 -20.09 16.03 -20.15
N TRP A 86 -20.02 14.74 -20.48
CA TRP A 86 -19.06 14.22 -21.44
C TRP A 86 -19.47 14.61 -22.86
N THR A 87 -18.51 15.08 -23.65
CA THR A 87 -18.76 15.33 -25.08
C THR A 87 -18.38 14.13 -25.93
N ASP A 88 -18.93 14.06 -27.14
CA ASP A 88 -18.61 12.99 -28.08
C ASP A 88 -17.13 13.06 -28.50
N GLU A 89 -16.53 14.26 -28.57
CA GLU A 89 -15.10 14.37 -28.87
C GLU A 89 -14.24 13.76 -27.75
N GLU A 90 -14.60 13.99 -26.48
CA GLU A 90 -13.91 13.37 -25.35
C GLU A 90 -14.00 11.84 -25.42
N ASP A 91 -15.18 11.29 -25.72
CA ASP A 91 -15.39 9.86 -25.87
C ASP A 91 -14.55 9.26 -27.02
N MET A 92 -14.46 9.97 -28.16
CA MET A 92 -13.61 9.55 -29.28
C MET A 92 -12.13 9.50 -28.86
N ILE A 93 -11.64 10.51 -28.15
CA ILE A 93 -10.26 10.54 -27.63
C ILE A 93 -10.03 9.36 -26.68
N ILE A 94 -10.98 9.06 -25.78
CA ILE A 94 -10.86 7.91 -24.87
C ILE A 94 -10.69 6.62 -25.68
N VAL A 95 -11.55 6.37 -26.66
CA VAL A 95 -11.51 5.15 -27.47
C VAL A 95 -10.20 5.04 -28.25
N GLU A 96 -9.77 6.12 -28.91
CA GLU A 96 -8.53 6.16 -29.69
C GLU A 96 -7.30 5.89 -28.80
N LYS A 97 -7.19 6.61 -27.68
CA LYS A 97 -6.04 6.45 -26.77
C LYS A 97 -6.09 5.13 -26.01
N TYR A 98 -7.28 4.58 -25.74
CA TYR A 98 -7.41 3.24 -25.17
C TYR A 98 -6.93 2.15 -26.13
N LYS A 99 -7.14 2.28 -27.45
CA LYS A 99 -6.56 1.34 -28.43
C LYS A 99 -5.02 1.37 -28.41
N LEU A 100 -4.43 2.54 -28.22
CA LEU A 100 -2.98 2.72 -28.21
C LEU A 100 -2.32 2.30 -26.89
N TYR A 101 -2.93 2.65 -25.76
CA TYR A 101 -2.33 2.47 -24.43
C TYR A 101 -3.01 1.42 -23.56
N GLY A 102 -4.22 0.96 -23.88
CA GLY A 102 -5.03 0.14 -22.97
C GLY A 102 -5.50 0.92 -21.72
N PRO A 103 -5.75 0.26 -20.58
CA PRO A 103 -6.35 0.82 -19.35
C PRO A 103 -5.35 1.63 -18.52
N HIS A 104 -4.43 2.33 -19.18
CA HIS A 104 -3.54 3.29 -18.55
C HIS A 104 -4.28 4.62 -18.39
N TRP A 105 -5.32 4.64 -17.57
CA TRP A 105 -6.25 5.78 -17.44
C TRP A 105 -5.57 7.10 -17.08
N VAL A 106 -4.53 7.05 -16.24
CA VAL A 106 -3.73 8.23 -15.88
C VAL A 106 -2.97 8.77 -17.10
N LYS A 107 -2.49 7.89 -17.99
CA LYS A 107 -1.85 8.32 -19.24
C LYS A 107 -2.88 8.96 -20.17
N ILE A 108 -4.06 8.37 -20.29
CA ILE A 108 -5.16 8.90 -21.11
C ILE A 108 -5.63 10.27 -20.59
N SER A 109 -5.65 10.51 -19.28
CA SER A 109 -6.07 11.82 -18.73
C SER A 109 -5.19 13.00 -19.15
N HIS A 110 -3.95 12.78 -19.61
CA HIS A 110 -3.12 13.87 -20.12
C HIS A 110 -3.67 14.45 -21.43
N PHE A 111 -4.50 13.70 -22.17
CA PHE A 111 -5.12 14.13 -23.42
C PHE A 111 -6.51 14.77 -23.21
N LEU A 112 -7.04 14.71 -21.98
CA LEU A 112 -8.37 15.19 -21.63
C LEU A 112 -8.25 16.19 -20.47
N PRO A 113 -7.95 17.46 -20.78
CA PRO A 113 -7.72 18.46 -19.76
C PRO A 113 -8.96 18.55 -18.85
N GLY A 114 -8.70 18.32 -17.57
CA GLY A 114 -9.71 18.36 -16.55
C GLY A 114 -10.60 17.12 -16.39
N ARG A 115 -10.28 16.02 -17.05
CA ARG A 115 -10.80 14.69 -16.71
C ARG A 115 -9.72 13.89 -15.99
N SER A 116 -9.98 13.46 -14.76
CA SER A 116 -9.06 12.57 -14.06
C SER A 116 -9.10 11.16 -14.66
N GLY A 117 -8.03 10.37 -14.48
CA GLY A 117 -8.02 8.96 -14.88
C GLY A 117 -9.18 8.15 -14.27
N ASN A 118 -9.65 8.51 -13.08
CA ASN A 118 -10.83 7.88 -12.49
C ASN A 118 -12.13 8.24 -13.23
N ASN A 119 -12.27 9.49 -13.69
CA ASN A 119 -13.43 9.89 -14.51
C ASN A 119 -13.47 9.09 -15.81
N ILE A 120 -12.32 8.94 -16.47
CA ILE A 120 -12.21 8.22 -17.75
C ILE A 120 -12.52 6.74 -17.58
N LYS A 121 -11.93 6.09 -16.57
CA LYS A 121 -12.25 4.69 -16.23
C LYS A 121 -13.75 4.50 -16.00
N ASN A 122 -14.38 5.40 -15.24
CA ASN A 122 -15.82 5.33 -14.98
C ASN A 122 -16.64 5.56 -16.26
N ARG A 123 -16.27 6.52 -17.11
CA ARG A 123 -16.92 6.76 -18.41
C ARG A 123 -16.83 5.54 -19.30
N TRP A 124 -15.66 4.92 -19.35
CA TRP A 124 -15.40 3.70 -20.11
C TRP A 124 -16.36 2.58 -19.71
N HIS A 125 -16.43 2.25 -18.41
CA HIS A 125 -17.25 1.16 -17.91
C HIS A 125 -18.76 1.45 -17.94
N ASN A 126 -19.17 2.72 -17.85
CA ASN A 126 -20.59 3.07 -17.75
C ASN A 126 -21.24 3.40 -19.10
N ALA A 127 -20.50 3.98 -20.06
CA ALA A 127 -21.08 4.53 -21.29
C ALA A 127 -20.40 4.02 -22.58
N LEU A 128 -19.14 3.59 -22.51
CA LEU A 128 -18.39 3.09 -23.68
C LEU A 128 -18.39 1.57 -23.77
N THR A 129 -19.39 0.93 -23.15
CA THR A 129 -19.48 -0.53 -23.07
C THR A 129 -19.56 -1.20 -24.45
N LYS A 130 -20.12 -0.51 -25.44
CA LYS A 130 -20.12 -0.90 -26.86
C LYS A 130 -18.73 -1.14 -27.46
N PHE A 131 -17.66 -0.62 -26.85
CA PHE A 131 -16.28 -0.80 -27.29
C PHE A 131 -15.52 -1.89 -26.51
N HIS A 132 -16.18 -2.67 -25.63
CA HIS A 132 -15.55 -3.74 -24.85
C HIS A 132 -14.93 -4.89 -25.67
N GLY A 133 -15.27 -5.01 -26.96
CA GLY A 133 -14.65 -5.96 -27.89
C GLY A 133 -13.18 -5.67 -28.24
N ILE A 134 -12.62 -4.55 -27.76
CA ILE A 134 -11.20 -4.24 -27.94
C ILE A 134 -10.37 -5.16 -27.03
N GLN A 135 -9.67 -6.12 -27.64
CA GLN A 135 -8.78 -7.06 -26.96
C GLN A 135 -7.73 -6.30 -26.13
N HIS A 136 -7.68 -6.59 -24.83
CA HIS A 136 -6.78 -5.93 -23.91
C HIS A 136 -5.54 -6.78 -23.61
N LYS A 137 -4.36 -6.29 -24.00
CA LYS A 137 -3.08 -6.83 -23.51
C LYS A 137 -2.76 -6.13 -22.18
N ASN A 138 -2.94 -6.83 -21.06
CA ASN A 138 -2.51 -6.32 -19.76
C ASN A 138 -1.01 -6.61 -19.58
N PRO A 139 -0.11 -5.62 -19.65
CA PRO A 139 1.32 -5.87 -19.52
C PRO A 139 1.68 -6.47 -18.15
N ARG A 140 0.89 -6.17 -17.10
CA ARG A 140 1.07 -6.79 -15.78
C ARG A 140 0.65 -8.25 -15.74
N GLN A 141 -0.41 -8.66 -16.44
CA GLN A 141 -0.75 -10.09 -16.52
C GLN A 141 0.25 -10.80 -17.41
N GLU A 142 0.64 -10.22 -18.54
CA GLU A 142 1.62 -10.82 -19.45
C GLU A 142 2.99 -11.03 -18.78
N ARG A 143 3.46 -10.05 -17.99
CA ARG A 143 4.66 -10.21 -17.15
C ARG A 143 4.50 -11.27 -16.06
N ARG A 144 3.28 -11.46 -15.53
CA ARG A 144 2.99 -12.44 -14.47
C ARG A 144 2.84 -13.85 -15.04
N SER A 145 2.34 -13.99 -16.26
CA SER A 145 2.24 -15.25 -17.00
C SER A 145 3.58 -15.67 -17.62
N LYS A 146 4.48 -14.73 -17.92
CA LYS A 146 5.87 -15.01 -18.34
C LYS A 146 6.83 -15.29 -17.19
N LYS A 147 6.38 -15.19 -15.92
CA LYS A 147 7.20 -15.64 -14.79
C LYS A 147 7.10 -17.16 -14.75
N GLU A 148 8.02 -17.84 -15.43
CA GLU A 148 8.15 -19.29 -15.34
C GLU A 148 8.17 -19.70 -13.86
N LYS A 149 7.39 -20.72 -13.54
CA LYS A 149 7.24 -21.22 -12.18
C LYS A 149 8.60 -21.78 -11.76
N TRP A 150 9.12 -21.34 -10.63
CA TRP A 150 10.34 -21.92 -10.07
C TRP A 150 10.09 -23.42 -9.85
N THR A 151 10.87 -24.25 -10.53
CA THR A 151 10.92 -25.70 -10.38
C THR A 151 12.35 -26.08 -10.00
N GLU A 152 12.52 -27.09 -9.16
CA GLU A 152 13.84 -27.60 -8.73
C GLU A 152 14.71 -27.99 -9.93
N GLU A 153 14.08 -28.40 -11.04
CA GLU A 153 14.74 -28.79 -12.29
C GLU A 153 15.35 -27.62 -13.08
N ASN A 154 14.88 -26.37 -12.88
CA ASN A 154 15.36 -25.18 -13.61
C ASN A 154 16.34 -24.31 -12.79
N ALA A 155 16.75 -24.77 -11.61
CA ALA A 155 17.73 -24.08 -10.78
C ALA A 155 19.16 -24.40 -11.27
N GLN A 156 19.83 -23.42 -11.89
CA GLN A 156 21.25 -23.54 -12.27
C GLN A 156 22.14 -23.54 -11.00
N PRO A 157 22.89 -24.62 -10.71
CA PRO A 157 23.71 -24.73 -9.49
C PRO A 157 24.87 -23.72 -9.43
N GLU A 158 25.42 -23.35 -10.58
CA GLU A 158 26.66 -22.56 -10.68
C GLU A 158 26.53 -21.07 -10.30
N GLU A 159 25.32 -20.51 -10.20
CA GLU A 159 25.12 -19.12 -9.73
C GLU A 159 24.98 -18.99 -8.20
N CYS A 160 24.71 -20.08 -7.48
CA CYS A 160 24.49 -20.03 -6.03
C CYS A 160 25.79 -19.84 -5.22
N GLU A 161 26.91 -20.42 -5.65
CA GLU A 161 28.19 -20.31 -4.93
C GLU A 161 28.78 -18.89 -5.00
N VAL A 162 28.59 -18.21 -6.13
CA VAL A 162 29.05 -16.82 -6.32
C VAL A 162 28.27 -15.86 -5.42
N ILE A 163 26.96 -16.03 -5.30
CA ILE A 163 26.12 -15.17 -4.44
C ILE A 163 26.40 -15.43 -2.96
N GLN A 164 26.57 -16.69 -2.55
CA GLN A 164 26.89 -17.02 -1.15
C GLN A 164 28.26 -16.46 -0.71
N SER A 165 29.28 -16.54 -1.58
CA SER A 165 30.59 -15.97 -1.28
C SER A 165 30.56 -14.43 -1.20
N VAL A 166 29.79 -13.75 -2.06
CA VAL A 166 29.66 -12.27 -2.02
C VAL A 166 28.87 -11.81 -0.79
N VAL A 167 27.81 -12.52 -0.41
CA VAL A 167 27.01 -12.20 0.79
C VAL A 167 27.83 -12.43 2.06
N ASN A 168 28.57 -13.54 2.17
CA ASN A 168 29.44 -13.80 3.31
C ASN A 168 30.55 -12.74 3.42
N ASN A 169 31.21 -12.39 2.31
CA ASN A 169 32.26 -11.37 2.31
C ASN A 169 31.75 -9.97 2.69
N ASN A 170 30.52 -9.62 2.28
CA ASN A 170 29.92 -8.34 2.67
C ASN A 170 29.43 -8.33 4.12
N CYS A 171 28.93 -9.46 4.62
CA CYS A 171 28.51 -9.60 6.01
C CYS A 171 29.70 -9.52 6.98
N GLN A 172 30.84 -10.13 6.61
CA GLN A 172 32.07 -10.09 7.40
C GLN A 172 32.62 -8.65 7.53
N LYS A 173 32.68 -7.91 6.41
CA LYS A 173 33.14 -6.52 6.37
C LYS A 173 32.24 -5.56 7.15
N ALA A 174 30.93 -5.81 7.17
CA ALA A 174 29.99 -5.02 7.96
C ALA A 174 30.16 -5.24 9.48
N TYR A 175 30.53 -6.46 9.90
CA TYR A 175 30.78 -6.79 11.31
C TYR A 175 32.11 -6.20 11.80
N GLU A 176 33.18 -6.28 11.01
CA GLU A 176 34.48 -5.67 11.33
C GLU A 176 34.36 -4.13 11.44
N SER A 177 33.62 -3.50 10.53
CA SER A 177 33.37 -2.06 10.59
C SER A 177 32.52 -1.61 11.78
N LEU A 178 31.65 -2.48 12.33
CA LEU A 178 30.89 -2.18 13.54
C LEU A 178 31.71 -2.44 14.81
N ALA A 179 32.59 -3.43 14.80
CA ALA A 179 33.50 -3.72 15.91
C ALA A 179 34.52 -2.58 16.13
N ASP A 180 35.04 -1.99 15.05
CA ASP A 180 35.94 -0.83 15.12
C ASP A 180 35.27 0.43 15.69
N ILE A 181 33.96 0.61 15.44
CA ILE A 181 33.19 1.72 16.00
C ILE A 181 32.93 1.52 17.51
N PHE A 182 32.73 0.28 17.95
CA PHE A 182 32.52 -0.05 19.36
C PHE A 182 33.80 0.05 20.20
N GLN A 183 34.98 -0.17 19.63
CA GLN A 183 36.26 -0.01 20.32
C GLN A 183 36.71 1.45 20.50
N GLN A 184 36.09 2.40 19.79
CA GLN A 184 36.43 3.83 19.92
C GLN A 184 35.60 4.59 20.95
N PHE A 185 34.61 3.95 21.60
CA PHE A 185 33.69 4.64 22.51
C PHE A 185 33.82 4.29 23.99
N ASP A 186 34.77 3.45 24.40
CA ASP A 186 34.95 3.11 25.80
C ASP A 186 36.44 3.10 26.18
N GLU A 187 36.90 4.22 26.74
CA GLU A 187 38.05 4.38 27.68
C GLU A 187 38.23 5.88 28.05
N SER A 188 37.13 6.62 28.30
CA SER A 188 37.25 7.97 28.93
C SER A 188 36.03 8.48 29.71
N ILE A 189 34.91 7.75 29.80
CA ILE A 189 33.71 8.25 30.52
C ILE A 189 33.49 7.61 31.90
N PHE A 190 34.21 6.55 32.28
CA PHE A 190 33.89 5.81 33.52
C PHE A 190 34.92 5.87 34.65
N ASN A 191 35.65 6.98 34.82
CA ASN A 191 36.57 7.14 35.97
C ASN A 191 36.33 8.40 36.82
N ASP A 192 35.16 9.05 36.76
CA ASP A 192 34.94 10.29 37.52
C ASP A 192 33.60 10.37 38.30
N PHE A 193 33.04 9.23 38.74
CA PHE A 193 31.91 9.23 39.67
C PHE A 193 32.12 8.28 40.86
N GLY A 194 32.80 8.81 41.88
CA GLY A 194 32.27 8.88 43.25
C GLY A 194 32.20 7.59 44.06
N GLU A 195 33.24 7.36 44.86
CA GLU A 195 33.14 6.72 46.18
C GLU A 195 32.03 7.41 47.00
N PHE A 196 30.92 6.71 47.23
CA PHE A 196 29.96 7.05 48.28
C PHE A 196 29.90 5.91 49.29
N HIS A 197 30.55 6.16 50.42
CA HIS A 197 30.41 5.40 51.66
C HIS A 197 28.94 5.38 52.11
N ILE A 198 28.43 4.20 52.45
CA ILE A 198 27.26 4.06 53.33
C ILE A 198 27.64 3.08 54.44
N PHE A 199 27.37 3.51 55.67
CA PHE A 199 27.58 2.85 56.96
C PHE A 199 26.92 1.47 57.06
#